data_AF-W4JN26-F1
#
_entry.id   AF-W4JN26-F1
#
_cell.length_a   1.000
_cell.length_b   1.000
_cell.length_c   1.000
_cell.angle_alpha   90.00
_cell.angle_beta   90.00
_cell.angle_gamma   90.00
#
_symmetry.space_group_name_H-M   'P 1'
#
loop_
_entity.id
_entity.type
_entity.pdbx_description
1 polymer ?
#
loop_
_entity_poly.entity_id
_entity_poly.type
_entity_poly.pdbx_seq_one_letter_code
_entity_poly.pdbx_strand_id
1 'polypeptide(L)' 'RTHTKRVQTFITNLGKNDILLETDWLKDHNPSIGWKHHEVHFDRCPQNCQQPHGFTKA' A
#
# COMPACT_ATOMS: atom_id res chain seq x y z
N ARG A 1 -2.20 11.31 11.55
CA ARG A 1 -2.71 9.93 11.75
C ARG A 1 -1.70 8.99 11.12
N THR A 2 -1.17 8.02 11.86
CA THR A 2 -0.21 7.04 11.32
C THR A 2 -1.01 5.79 10.91
N HIS A 3 -0.91 5.39 9.65
CA HIS A 3 -1.57 4.20 9.12
C HIS A 3 -0.50 3.14 8.79
N THR A 4 -0.72 1.92 9.28
CA THR A 4 0.17 0.78 9.05
C THR A 4 -0.65 -0.40 8.54
N LYS A 5 -0.31 -0.92 7.35
CA LYS A 5 -0.96 -2.10 6.75
C LYS A 5 0.09 -3.19 6.56
N ARG A 6 -0.26 -4.44 6.89
CA ARG A 6 0.51 -5.63 6.52
C ARG A 6 -0.05 -6.17 5.21
N VAL A 7 0.82 -6.50 4.27
CA VAL A 7 0.46 -7.04 2.95
C VAL A 7 1.31 -8.28 2.68
N GLN A 8 0.74 -9.25 1.97
CA GLN A 8 1.50 -10.38 1.44
C GLN A 8 2.01 -10.00 0.05
N THR A 9 3.27 -10.31 -0.24
CA THR A 9 3.92 -9.98 -1.51
C THR A 9 4.55 -11.23 -2.11
N PHE A 10 4.56 -11.32 -3.44
CA PHE A 10 5.27 -12.38 -4.16
C PHE A 10 6.76 -12.04 -4.31
N ILE A 11 7.63 -13.04 -4.17
CA ILE A 11 9.07 -12.90 -4.33
C ILE A 11 9.44 -13.18 -5.79
N THR A 12 10.11 -12.23 -6.43
CA THR A 12 10.65 -12.38 -7.80
C THR A 12 11.87 -11.47 -7.99
N ASN A 13 12.62 -11.67 -9.06
CA ASN A 13 13.74 -10.80 -9.41
C ASN A 13 13.22 -9.47 -9.99
N LEU A 14 13.40 -8.37 -9.25
CA LEU A 14 12.94 -7.03 -9.60
C LEU A 14 14.04 -6.15 -10.24
N GLY A 15 15.24 -6.71 -10.48
CA GLY A 15 16.39 -5.97 -10.96
C GLY A 15 16.84 -4.92 -9.94
N LYS A 16 16.68 -3.64 -10.29
CA LYS A 16 17.12 -2.49 -9.47
C LYS A 16 16.08 -1.98 -8.46
N ASN A 17 14.87 -2.55 -8.46
CA ASN A 17 13.78 -2.07 -7.63
C ASN A 17 13.64 -2.94 -6.38
N ASP A 18 13.35 -2.33 -5.23
CA ASP A 18 13.19 -3.07 -3.97
C ASP A 18 11.82 -3.74 -3.84
N ILE A 19 10.76 -3.09 -4.34
CA ILE A 19 9.39 -3.58 -4.24
C ILE A 19 8.55 -3.07 -5.42
N LEU A 20 7.60 -3.90 -5.86
CA LEU A 20 6.50 -3.47 -6.72
C LEU A 20 5.21 -3.49 -5.90
N LEU A 21 4.52 -2.36 -5.87
CA LEU A 21 3.27 -2.23 -5.15
C LEU A 21 2.11 -2.68 -6.04
N GLU A 22 1.31 -3.61 -5.54
CA GLU A 22 0.23 -4.22 -6.32
C GLU A 22 -0.87 -3.20 -6.68
N THR A 23 -1.41 -3.33 -7.88
CA THR A 23 -2.47 -2.43 -8.37
C THR A 23 -3.74 -2.53 -7.54
N ASP A 24 -4.07 -3.70 -6.98
CA ASP A 24 -5.26 -3.86 -6.15
C ASP A 24 -5.13 -3.10 -4.82
N TRP A 25 -3.93 -3.09 -4.24
CA TRP A 25 -3.63 -2.23 -3.10
C TRP A 25 -3.79 -0.74 -3.48
N LEU A 26 -3.28 -0.34 -4.65
CA LEU A 26 -3.42 1.05 -5.12
C LEU A 26 -4.87 1.45 -5.38
N LYS A 27 -5.71 0.56 -5.91
CA LYS A 27 -7.15 0.81 -6.13
C LYS A 27 -7.89 1.00 -4.81
N ASP A 28 -7.58 0.19 -3.80
CA ASP A 28 -8.19 0.25 -2.47
C ASP A 28 -7.89 1.59 -1.76
N HIS A 29 -6.62 2.03 -1.82
CA HIS A 29 -6.21 3.29 -1.19
C HIS A 29 -6.43 4.53 -2.04
N ASN A 30 -6.55 4.34 -3.36
CA ASN A 30 -6.76 5.39 -4.37
C ASN A 30 -5.94 6.65 -4.07
N PRO A 31 -4.59 6.60 -4.13
CA PRO A 31 -3.77 7.75 -3.79
C PRO A 31 -3.91 8.87 -4.84
N SER A 32 -3.60 10.09 -4.43
CA SER A 32 -3.50 11.22 -5.34
C SER A 32 -2.11 11.23 -5.97
N ILE A 33 -2.02 11.19 -7.31
CA ILE A 33 -0.74 11.13 -8.02
C ILE A 33 -0.48 12.47 -8.73
N GLY A 34 0.57 13.15 -8.30
CA GLY A 34 1.06 14.39 -8.90
C GLY A 34 2.13 14.10 -9.94
N TRP A 35 1.74 13.67 -11.15
CA TRP A 35 2.68 13.28 -12.21
C TRP A 35 3.71 14.36 -12.56
N LYS A 36 3.30 15.64 -12.53
CA LYS A 36 4.18 16.79 -12.81
C LYS A 36 5.32 16.94 -11.82
N HIS A 37 5.08 16.58 -10.55
CA HIS A 37 6.05 16.73 -9.46
C HIS A 37 6.63 15.39 -9.01
N HIS A 38 6.25 14.29 -9.67
CA HIS A 38 6.64 12.93 -9.31
C HIS A 38 6.24 12.53 -7.87
N GLU A 39 5.07 12.97 -7.43
CA GLU A 39 4.59 12.75 -6.06
C GLU A 39 3.44 11.76 -6.01
N VAL A 40 3.39 11.00 -4.92
CA VAL A 40 2.27 10.12 -4.55
C VAL A 40 1.83 10.48 -3.14
N HIS A 41 0.58 10.90 -3.01
CA HIS A 41 -0.02 11.33 -1.75
C HIS A 41 -1.04 10.31 -1.27
N PHE A 42 -0.83 9.76 -0.06
CA PHE A 42 -1.76 8.87 0.61
C PHE A 42 -2.71 9.67 1.52
N ASP A 43 -3.46 10.56 0.88
CA ASP A 43 -4.43 11.46 1.51
C ASP A 43 -5.78 10.78 1.83
N ARG A 44 -6.00 9.61 1.23
CA ARG A 44 -7.21 8.79 1.34
C ARG A 44 -6.88 7.42 1.93
N CYS A 45 -7.72 6.93 2.82
CA CYS A 45 -7.68 5.54 3.29
C CYS A 45 -9.10 5.06 3.58
N PRO A 46 -9.48 3.85 3.15
CA PRO A 46 -10.73 3.24 3.56
C PRO A 46 -10.80 3.02 5.08
N GLN A 47 -12.02 2.94 5.64
CA GLN A 47 -12.22 2.86 7.10
C GLN A 47 -11.63 1.59 7.71
N ASN A 48 -11.59 0.50 6.95
CA ASN A 48 -11.00 -0.77 7.35
C ASN A 48 -9.47 -0.69 7.57
N CYS A 49 -8.78 0.34 7.05
CA CYS A 49 -7.36 0.60 7.32
C CYS A 49 -7.03 0.77 8.81
N GLN A 50 -8.01 1.20 9.61
CA GLN A 50 -7.82 1.54 11.02
C GLN A 50 -7.90 0.34 11.94
N GLN A 51 -8.31 -0.82 11.42
CA GLN A 51 -8.35 -2.04 12.20
C GLN A 51 -6.95 -2.63 12.23
N PRO A 52 -6.34 -2.84 13.41
CA PRO A 52 -5.14 -3.66 13.47
C PRO A 52 -5.54 -5.01 12.86
N HIS A 53 -4.85 -5.43 11.80
CA HIS A 53 -4.91 -6.81 11.33
C HIS A 53 -4.30 -7.67 12.44
N GLY A 54 -5.14 -7.94 13.45
CA GLY A 54 -4.86 -8.79 14.59
C GLY A 54 -4.61 -10.19 14.09
N PHE A 55 -3.60 -10.82 14.68
CA PHE A 55 -3.26 -12.21 14.47
C PHE A 55 -4.49 -13.10 14.63
N THR A 56 -5.05 -13.60 13.53
CA THR A 56 -5.74 -14.89 13.59
C THR A 56 -4.62 -15.93 13.58
N LYS A 57 -4.40 -16.52 14.76
CA LYS A 57 -3.40 -17.55 15.03
C LYS A 57 -3.95 -18.90 14.54
N ALA A 58 -3.03 -19.72 14.03
CA ALA A 58 -3.13 -21.14 13.65
C ALA A 58 -3.75 -21.44 12.27
#